data_AF-A0A5P1DI37-F1
#
_entry.id   AF-A0A5P1DI37-F1
#
_cell.length_a   1.000
_cell.length_b   1.000
_cell.length_c   1.000
_cell.angle_alpha   90.00
_cell.angle_beta   90.00
_cell.angle_gamma   90.00
#
_symmetry.space_group_name_H-M   'P 1'
#
loop_
_entity.id
_entity.type
_entity.pdbx_description
1 polymer ?
#
loop_
_entity_poly.entity_id
_entity_poly.type
_entity_poly.pdbx_seq_one_letter_code
_entity_poly.pdbx_strand_id
1 'polypeptide(L)'
;MQSQEKDLSLVNNLLLNSDEIEAFRRQGFIKLKGFLSEHAIQSLKQAARSKVISARESKSAYGDSFSRLTYDLGTTDAVKNIYSSIAFRTALVTLIGHPLIMTESQSFELTPHKEGFAWHYDSLSFRYIRPLDAAFSVWIPLDPIDNSGQRGGMAYLAEDIYCAKANFQMASLLSKRMAAGVAVEDFSAHLRAVFQTPSLLTDLFEAYKTQDDFEVGDVLLFTKSMWHRSEPLLPGPLATRLAVTMRFLDWRSRLDKTMFEGESESGGGVGMGVNWGRPTQTAYGSQFIDINDGEEIRTSTYCGAVI
;
A
#
# COMPACT_ATOMS: atom_id res chain seq x y z
N MET A 1 -20.56 39.48 -13.07
CA MET A 1 -20.19 38.80 -11.80
C MET A 1 -19.35 37.59 -12.18
N GLN A 2 -18.05 37.80 -12.40
CA GLN A 2 -17.11 36.71 -12.65
C GLN A 2 -16.88 36.00 -11.32
N SER A 3 -17.37 34.77 -11.20
CA SER A 3 -16.98 33.88 -10.11
C SER A 3 -15.47 33.73 -10.16
N GLN A 4 -14.77 34.24 -9.15
CA GLN A 4 -13.39 33.86 -8.88
C GLN A 4 -13.38 32.34 -8.80
N GLU A 5 -12.85 31.67 -9.82
CA GLU A 5 -12.29 30.33 -9.66
C GLU A 5 -11.20 30.49 -8.61
N LYS A 6 -11.54 30.18 -7.35
CA LYS A 6 -10.52 29.86 -6.36
C LYS A 6 -9.68 28.78 -7.01
N ASP A 7 -8.39 29.04 -7.14
CA ASP A 7 -7.41 28.01 -7.44
C ASP A 7 -7.54 26.95 -6.33
N LEU A 8 -8.37 25.93 -6.56
CA LEU A 8 -8.77 24.96 -5.55
C LEU A 8 -7.61 23.99 -5.38
N SER A 9 -6.67 24.35 -4.51
CA SER A 9 -5.55 23.48 -4.16
C SER A 9 -6.06 22.07 -3.83
N LEU A 10 -5.51 21.06 -4.52
CA LEU A 10 -5.86 19.66 -4.30
C LEU A 10 -5.32 19.14 -2.95
N VAL A 11 -4.22 19.73 -2.50
CA VAL A 11 -3.50 19.31 -1.30
C VAL A 11 -3.32 20.52 -0.39
N ASN A 12 -3.71 20.37 0.86
CA ASN A 12 -3.56 21.39 1.89
C ASN A 12 -2.15 21.34 2.47
N ASN A 13 -1.59 22.51 2.77
CA ASN A 13 -0.32 22.57 3.49
C ASN A 13 -0.51 22.06 4.91
N LEU A 14 0.39 21.18 5.35
CA LEU A 14 0.44 20.71 6.73
C LEU A 14 1.65 21.31 7.43
N LEU A 15 1.45 21.75 8.66
CA LEU A 15 2.52 22.14 9.57
C LEU A 15 2.81 20.93 10.46
N LEU A 16 3.84 20.19 10.12
CA LEU A 16 4.29 19.03 10.87
C LEU A 16 5.27 19.45 11.95
N ASN A 17 5.00 19.09 13.19
CA ASN A 17 5.92 19.33 14.30
C ASN A 17 6.90 18.17 14.50
N SER A 18 7.93 18.38 15.33
CA SER A 18 8.97 17.39 15.58
C SER A 18 8.44 16.11 16.22
N ASP A 19 7.44 16.20 17.09
CA ASP A 19 6.85 15.05 17.78
C ASP A 19 6.07 14.16 16.79
N GLU A 20 5.36 14.75 15.82
CA GLU A 20 4.67 14.01 14.75
C GLU A 20 5.66 13.28 13.84
N ILE A 21 6.78 13.92 13.50
CA ILE A 21 7.84 13.32 12.68
C ILE A 21 8.52 12.17 13.44
N GLU A 22 8.81 12.36 14.74
CA GLU A 22 9.41 11.32 15.57
C GLU A 22 8.45 10.15 15.78
N ALA A 23 7.16 10.44 16.04
CA ALA A 23 6.13 9.42 16.16
C ALA A 23 6.04 8.59 14.86
N PHE A 24 5.98 9.24 13.69
CA PHE A 24 5.99 8.54 12.41
C PHE A 24 7.20 7.61 12.25
N ARG A 25 8.41 8.10 12.57
CA ARG A 25 9.65 7.30 12.46
C ARG A 25 9.65 6.09 13.38
N ARG A 26 9.07 6.21 14.58
CA ARG A 26 9.01 5.14 15.58
C ARG A 26 7.93 4.11 15.22
N GLN A 27 6.72 4.56 14.91
CA GLN A 27 5.56 3.69 14.72
C GLN A 27 5.35 3.23 13.27
N GLY A 28 6.00 3.86 12.30
CA GLY A 28 5.92 3.51 10.89
C GLY A 28 4.66 4.00 10.15
N PHE A 29 3.79 4.78 10.82
CA PHE A 29 2.60 5.35 10.20
C PHE A 29 2.21 6.70 10.80
N ILE A 30 1.41 7.48 10.06
CA ILE A 30 0.82 8.73 10.55
C ILE A 30 -0.46 9.03 9.76
N LYS A 31 -1.51 9.43 10.49
CA LYS A 31 -2.73 10.00 9.90
C LYS A 31 -2.51 11.49 9.65
N LEU A 32 -2.60 11.91 8.40
CA LEU A 32 -2.52 13.32 7.99
C LEU A 32 -3.94 13.87 7.81
N LYS A 33 -4.38 14.65 8.80
CA LYS A 33 -5.75 15.17 8.86
C LYS A 33 -5.99 16.28 7.84
N GLY A 34 -7.09 16.19 7.08
CA GLY A 34 -7.51 17.18 6.09
C GLY A 34 -6.45 17.46 5.02
N PHE A 35 -5.60 16.48 4.71
CA PHE A 35 -4.47 16.68 3.80
C PHE A 35 -4.92 16.93 2.35
N LEU A 36 -5.98 16.26 1.93
CA LEU A 36 -6.58 16.44 0.61
C LEU A 36 -7.84 17.30 0.70
N SER A 37 -8.04 18.16 -0.29
CA SER A 37 -9.29 18.90 -0.39
C SER A 37 -10.43 18.01 -0.89
N GLU A 38 -11.68 18.41 -0.63
CA GLU A 38 -12.85 17.71 -1.17
C GLU A 38 -12.79 17.57 -2.69
N HIS A 39 -12.25 18.59 -3.39
CA HIS A 39 -12.07 18.55 -4.84
C HIS A 39 -11.15 17.41 -5.27
N ALA A 40 -10.02 17.23 -4.57
CA ALA A 40 -9.11 16.10 -4.82
C ALA A 40 -9.79 14.74 -4.59
N ILE A 41 -10.59 14.62 -3.52
CA ILE A 41 -11.35 13.39 -3.25
C ILE A 41 -12.35 13.11 -4.37
N GLN A 42 -13.07 14.10 -4.89
CA GLN A 42 -13.99 13.90 -6.00
C GLN A 42 -13.27 13.50 -7.29
N SER A 43 -12.14 14.12 -7.62
CA SER A 43 -11.30 13.73 -8.76
C SER A 43 -10.80 12.29 -8.65
N LEU A 44 -10.35 11.88 -7.45
CA LEU A 44 -9.94 10.50 -7.18
C LEU A 44 -11.12 9.53 -7.30
N LYS A 45 -12.31 9.87 -6.79
CA LYS A 45 -13.53 9.05 -6.95
C LYS A 45 -13.87 8.82 -8.41
N GLN A 46 -13.82 9.88 -9.22
CA GLN A 46 -14.10 9.79 -10.65
C GLN A 46 -13.08 8.90 -11.37
N ALA A 47 -11.79 9.10 -11.11
CA ALA A 47 -10.72 8.28 -11.69
C ALA A 47 -10.79 6.81 -11.25
N ALA A 48 -11.05 6.57 -9.96
CA ALA A 48 -11.22 5.25 -9.41
C ALA A 48 -12.36 4.51 -10.13
N ARG A 49 -13.53 5.17 -10.29
CA ARG A 49 -14.75 4.63 -10.91
C ARG A 49 -14.66 4.41 -12.42
N SER A 50 -13.86 5.20 -13.15
CA SER A 50 -13.79 5.13 -14.62
C SER A 50 -12.97 3.96 -15.14
N LYS A 51 -12.05 3.41 -14.33
CA LYS A 51 -11.16 2.30 -14.71
C LYS A 51 -11.43 1.00 -13.93
N VAL A 52 -12.58 0.89 -13.26
CA VAL A 52 -12.87 -0.25 -12.37
C VAL A 52 -13.11 -1.55 -13.15
N ILE A 53 -12.41 -2.61 -12.77
CA ILE A 53 -12.64 -3.98 -13.25
C ILE A 53 -13.13 -4.83 -12.07
N SER A 54 -14.07 -5.75 -12.32
CA SER A 54 -14.49 -6.73 -11.32
C SER A 54 -13.29 -7.56 -10.83
N ALA A 55 -13.14 -7.72 -9.51
CA ALA A 55 -12.03 -8.49 -8.94
C ALA A 55 -12.01 -9.94 -9.47
N ARG A 56 -13.21 -10.52 -9.66
CA ARG A 56 -13.43 -11.86 -10.23
C ARG A 56 -13.02 -11.95 -11.71
N GLU A 57 -13.28 -10.92 -12.49
CA GLU A 57 -12.91 -10.86 -13.92
C GLU A 57 -11.41 -10.66 -14.12
N SER A 58 -10.77 -9.97 -13.17
CA SER A 58 -9.32 -9.70 -13.21
C SER A 58 -8.44 -10.91 -12.86
N LYS A 59 -9.01 -12.03 -12.36
CA LYS A 59 -8.24 -13.15 -11.78
C LYS A 59 -7.14 -12.65 -10.82
N SER A 60 -7.44 -11.62 -10.03
CA SER A 60 -6.46 -11.04 -9.13
C SER A 60 -6.02 -12.04 -8.06
N ALA A 61 -4.78 -11.91 -7.58
CA ALA A 61 -4.30 -12.67 -6.41
C ALA A 61 -5.13 -12.41 -5.14
N TYR A 62 -5.94 -11.34 -5.15
CA TYR A 62 -6.81 -10.93 -4.06
C TYR A 62 -8.17 -11.65 -4.05
N GLY A 63 -8.44 -12.53 -5.03
CA GLY A 63 -9.66 -13.34 -5.08
C GLY A 63 -10.95 -12.52 -5.02
N ASP A 64 -11.92 -13.01 -4.25
CA ASP A 64 -13.22 -12.39 -4.02
C ASP A 64 -13.24 -11.44 -2.79
N SER A 65 -12.07 -11.12 -2.20
CA SER A 65 -11.96 -10.27 -1.00
C SER A 65 -12.41 -8.83 -1.23
N PHE A 66 -12.31 -8.35 -2.47
CA PHE A 66 -12.83 -7.06 -2.92
C PHE A 66 -13.87 -7.27 -4.02
N SER A 67 -14.80 -6.32 -4.12
CA SER A 67 -15.80 -6.36 -5.17
C SER A 67 -15.18 -5.95 -6.50
N ARG A 68 -14.29 -4.95 -6.47
CA ARG A 68 -13.63 -4.43 -7.66
C ARG A 68 -12.25 -3.83 -7.38
N LEU A 69 -11.40 -3.84 -8.40
CA LEU A 69 -10.02 -3.33 -8.37
C LEU A 69 -9.77 -2.41 -9.57
N THR A 70 -8.98 -1.36 -9.34
CA THR A 70 -8.50 -0.49 -10.42
C THR A 70 -6.98 -0.44 -10.38
N TYR A 71 -6.36 -0.80 -11.50
CA TYR A 71 -4.91 -0.69 -11.73
C TYR A 71 -4.60 0.56 -12.55
N ASP A 72 -3.33 0.99 -12.59
CA ASP A 72 -2.87 2.09 -13.44
C ASP A 72 -3.59 3.43 -13.14
N LEU A 73 -3.90 3.68 -11.86
CA LEU A 73 -4.37 5.02 -11.45
C LEU A 73 -3.22 6.02 -11.43
N GLY A 74 -1.97 5.56 -11.29
CA GLY A 74 -0.79 6.41 -11.21
C GLY A 74 -0.57 7.26 -12.46
N THR A 75 -1.10 6.83 -13.62
CA THR A 75 -1.01 7.56 -14.88
C THR A 75 -2.12 8.59 -15.09
N THR A 76 -3.14 8.61 -14.23
CA THR A 76 -4.27 9.55 -14.33
C THR A 76 -3.88 10.94 -13.84
N ASP A 77 -4.47 11.98 -14.43
CA ASP A 77 -4.23 13.37 -14.01
C ASP A 77 -4.67 13.61 -12.56
N ALA A 78 -5.70 12.91 -12.08
CA ALA A 78 -6.17 13.02 -10.70
C ALA A 78 -5.05 12.66 -9.69
N VAL A 79 -4.33 11.56 -9.93
CA VAL A 79 -3.23 11.13 -9.06
C VAL A 79 -1.98 12.00 -9.29
N LYS A 80 -1.64 12.28 -10.56
CA LYS A 80 -0.50 13.12 -10.95
C LYS A 80 -0.54 14.49 -10.31
N ASN A 81 -1.69 15.16 -10.36
CA ASN A 81 -1.84 16.52 -9.85
C ASN A 81 -1.71 16.56 -8.31
N ILE A 82 -2.06 15.47 -7.61
CA ILE A 82 -1.87 15.37 -6.15
C ILE A 82 -0.39 15.22 -5.82
N TYR A 83 0.28 14.18 -6.32
CA TYR A 83 1.67 13.92 -5.93
C TYR A 83 2.66 14.97 -6.47
N SER A 84 2.29 15.66 -7.56
CA SER A 84 3.10 16.74 -8.14
C SER A 84 2.86 18.11 -7.47
N SER A 85 1.94 18.21 -6.51
CA SER A 85 1.70 19.46 -5.78
C SER A 85 2.84 19.75 -4.79
N ILE A 86 3.19 21.02 -4.62
CA ILE A 86 4.25 21.44 -3.69
C ILE A 86 3.92 21.02 -2.25
N ALA A 87 2.65 21.15 -1.84
CA ALA A 87 2.19 20.77 -0.51
C ALA A 87 2.41 19.28 -0.25
N PHE A 88 2.07 18.42 -1.23
CA PHE A 88 2.25 16.97 -1.08
C PHE A 88 3.72 16.59 -0.92
N ARG A 89 4.56 17.08 -1.83
CA ARG A 89 6.01 16.80 -1.80
C ARG A 89 6.64 17.27 -0.51
N THR A 90 6.33 18.51 -0.10
CA THR A 90 6.86 19.08 1.15
C THR A 90 6.50 18.22 2.36
N ALA A 91 5.23 17.80 2.49
CA ALA A 91 4.80 16.99 3.62
C ALA A 91 5.50 15.62 3.66
N LEU A 92 5.50 14.88 2.55
CA LEU A 92 6.11 13.55 2.49
C LEU A 92 7.63 13.60 2.70
N VAL A 93 8.34 14.49 2.00
CA VAL A 93 9.79 14.64 2.15
C VAL A 93 10.17 15.11 3.55
N THR A 94 9.35 15.92 4.21
CA THR A 94 9.59 16.34 5.60
C THR A 94 9.46 15.17 6.58
N LEU A 95 8.44 14.32 6.43
CA LEU A 95 8.23 13.14 7.28
C LEU A 95 9.34 12.10 7.08
N ILE A 96 9.69 11.86 5.82
CA ILE A 96 10.53 10.73 5.43
C ILE A 96 12.02 11.10 5.41
N GLY A 97 12.34 12.35 5.06
CA GLY A 97 13.70 12.89 5.06
C GLY A 97 14.48 12.72 3.76
N HIS A 98 13.88 12.18 2.70
CA HIS A 98 14.51 12.01 1.40
C HIS A 98 13.51 12.07 0.24
N PRO A 99 13.97 12.36 -0.99
CA PRO A 99 13.14 12.26 -2.19
C PRO A 99 12.56 10.87 -2.40
N LEU A 100 11.43 10.81 -3.11
CA LEU A 100 10.71 9.57 -3.34
C LEU A 100 10.41 9.36 -4.83
N ILE A 101 10.28 8.12 -5.26
CA ILE A 101 9.77 7.76 -6.58
C ILE A 101 8.33 7.29 -6.41
N MET A 102 7.37 7.95 -7.06
CA MET A 102 6.00 7.40 -7.20
C MET A 102 6.05 6.24 -8.19
N THR A 103 5.59 5.06 -7.81
CA THR A 103 5.64 3.87 -8.69
C THR A 103 4.29 3.35 -9.16
N GLU A 104 3.26 3.37 -8.31
CA GLU A 104 1.97 2.77 -8.64
C GLU A 104 0.84 3.42 -7.83
N SER A 105 -0.37 3.42 -8.39
CA SER A 105 -1.58 3.73 -7.62
C SER A 105 -2.71 2.79 -7.99
N GLN A 106 -3.44 2.34 -6.97
CA GLN A 106 -4.56 1.39 -7.12
C GLN A 106 -5.77 1.84 -6.31
N SER A 107 -6.95 1.37 -6.71
CA SER A 107 -8.19 1.56 -5.94
C SER A 107 -8.80 0.23 -5.55
N PHE A 108 -9.39 0.21 -4.35
CA PHE A 108 -10.04 -0.93 -3.76
C PHE A 108 -11.49 -0.58 -3.41
N GLU A 109 -12.45 -1.34 -3.93
CA GLU A 109 -13.86 -1.21 -3.55
C GLU A 109 -14.28 -2.33 -2.60
N LEU A 110 -14.81 -1.94 -1.44
CA LEU A 110 -15.37 -2.84 -0.44
C LEU A 110 -16.89 -2.66 -0.37
N THR A 111 -17.62 -3.75 -0.46
CA THR A 111 -19.08 -3.80 -0.21
C THR A 111 -19.34 -4.38 1.17
N PRO A 112 -20.54 -4.18 1.74
CA PRO A 112 -20.94 -4.91 2.94
C PRO A 112 -20.74 -6.43 2.79
N HIS A 113 -20.41 -7.09 3.90
CA HIS A 113 -20.15 -8.54 3.98
C HIS A 113 -18.87 -9.05 3.30
N LYS A 114 -18.03 -8.15 2.78
CA LYS A 114 -16.66 -8.49 2.36
C LYS A 114 -15.67 -8.17 3.47
N GLU A 115 -14.70 -9.07 3.66
CA GLU A 115 -13.67 -8.94 4.70
C GLU A 115 -12.49 -8.07 4.27
N GLY A 116 -12.27 -7.89 2.96
CA GLY A 116 -11.10 -7.20 2.44
C GLY A 116 -9.82 -8.02 2.63
N PHE A 117 -8.71 -7.34 2.88
CA PHE A 117 -7.42 -8.01 3.13
C PHE A 117 -7.33 -8.52 4.57
N ALA A 118 -6.79 -9.74 4.74
CA ALA A 118 -6.32 -10.24 6.02
C ALA A 118 -5.04 -9.50 6.48
N TRP A 119 -4.52 -9.84 7.66
CA TRP A 119 -3.24 -9.28 8.14
C TRP A 119 -2.11 -9.58 7.17
N HIS A 120 -1.50 -8.52 6.67
CA HIS A 120 -0.37 -8.57 5.77
C HIS A 120 0.50 -7.32 5.96
N TYR A 121 1.67 -7.35 5.35
CA TYR A 121 2.47 -6.18 5.06
C TYR A 121 2.59 -6.05 3.53
N ASP A 122 3.13 -4.95 3.02
CA ASP A 122 3.16 -4.66 1.58
C ASP A 122 4.19 -5.51 0.79
N SER A 123 4.30 -6.82 1.07
CA SER A 123 5.21 -7.76 0.39
C SER A 123 5.01 -7.73 -1.11
N LEU A 124 3.78 -7.89 -1.57
CA LEU A 124 3.45 -7.94 -3.00
C LEU A 124 3.70 -6.61 -3.70
N SER A 125 3.42 -5.48 -3.03
CA SER A 125 3.58 -4.15 -3.62
C SER A 125 5.04 -3.71 -3.73
N PHE A 126 5.94 -4.24 -2.90
CA PHE A 126 7.36 -3.83 -2.87
C PHE A 126 8.35 -4.99 -2.99
N ARG A 127 7.92 -6.14 -3.52
CA ARG A 127 8.75 -7.34 -3.68
C ARG A 127 9.98 -7.19 -4.57
N TYR A 128 10.05 -6.11 -5.35
CA TYR A 128 11.09 -5.88 -6.35
C TYR A 128 12.20 -4.94 -5.89
N ILE A 129 12.14 -4.40 -4.68
CA ILE A 129 13.23 -3.60 -4.10
C ILE A 129 13.98 -4.40 -3.05
N ARG A 130 15.21 -4.02 -2.71
CA ARG A 130 15.94 -4.70 -1.63
C ARG A 130 15.14 -4.70 -0.32
N PRO A 131 15.27 -5.74 0.52
CA PRO A 131 14.51 -5.89 1.75
C PRO A 131 14.51 -4.66 2.67
N LEU A 132 15.66 -3.99 2.79
CA LEU A 132 15.86 -2.87 3.72
C LEU A 132 15.68 -1.49 3.06
N ASP A 133 15.49 -1.42 1.74
CA ASP A 133 15.22 -0.15 1.08
C ASP A 133 13.84 0.37 1.53
N ALA A 134 13.76 1.65 1.86
CA ALA A 134 12.54 2.26 2.38
C ALA A 134 11.50 2.41 1.27
N ALA A 135 10.25 2.13 1.60
CA ALA A 135 9.11 2.37 0.73
C ALA A 135 7.87 2.62 1.58
N PHE A 136 6.92 3.33 0.98
CA PHE A 136 5.79 3.92 1.68
C PHE A 136 4.52 3.85 0.85
N SER A 137 3.41 3.91 1.56
CA SER A 137 2.07 3.79 1.03
C SER A 137 1.25 4.94 1.59
N VAL A 138 0.56 5.67 0.71
CA VAL A 138 -0.43 6.67 1.08
C VAL A 138 -1.80 6.10 0.78
N TRP A 139 -2.54 5.71 1.81
CA TRP A 139 -3.90 5.21 1.72
C TRP A 139 -4.91 6.33 1.97
N ILE A 140 -5.84 6.49 1.04
CA ILE A 140 -6.77 7.59 0.94
C ILE A 140 -8.18 6.99 0.91
N PRO A 141 -8.91 6.96 2.04
CA PRO A 141 -10.32 6.63 2.02
C PRO A 141 -11.07 7.73 1.26
N LEU A 142 -11.89 7.34 0.28
CA LEU A 142 -12.67 8.31 -0.49
C LEU A 142 -14.03 8.58 0.17
N ASP A 143 -14.44 7.72 1.08
CA ASP A 143 -15.66 7.83 1.90
C ASP A 143 -15.24 7.90 3.37
N PRO A 144 -16.02 8.57 4.24
CA PRO A 144 -15.68 8.67 5.65
C PRO A 144 -15.63 7.29 6.32
N ILE A 145 -14.76 7.14 7.32
CA ILE A 145 -14.60 5.92 8.11
C ILE A 145 -15.01 6.22 9.55
N ASP A 146 -16.00 5.46 10.03
CA ASP A 146 -16.48 5.51 11.41
C ASP A 146 -16.38 4.10 12.00
N ASN A 147 -15.39 3.88 12.87
CA ASN A 147 -15.15 2.58 13.49
C ASN A 147 -16.23 2.20 14.52
N SER A 148 -16.96 3.19 15.05
CA SER A 148 -18.09 2.96 15.96
C SER A 148 -19.38 2.59 15.20
N GLY A 149 -19.48 3.03 13.94
CA GLY A 149 -20.59 2.77 13.03
C GLY A 149 -20.27 1.70 11.99
N GLN A 150 -20.28 2.10 10.70
CA GLN A 150 -20.22 1.17 9.57
C GLN A 150 -18.81 0.60 9.29
N ARG A 151 -17.77 1.15 9.90
CA ARG A 151 -16.36 0.76 9.74
C ARG A 151 -15.87 0.89 8.30
N GLY A 152 -15.26 -0.16 7.74
CA GLY A 152 -14.72 -0.19 6.38
C GLY A 152 -13.32 0.42 6.20
N GLY A 153 -12.65 0.78 7.31
CA GLY A 153 -11.30 1.33 7.34
C GLY A 153 -10.20 0.27 7.35
N MET A 154 -9.10 0.57 8.07
CA MET A 154 -8.01 -0.38 8.30
C MET A 154 -7.73 -0.55 9.80
N ALA A 155 -7.26 -1.75 10.15
CA ALA A 155 -6.55 -2.01 11.39
C ALA A 155 -5.06 -2.16 11.09
N TYR A 156 -4.20 -1.63 11.95
CA TYR A 156 -2.75 -1.67 11.75
C TYR A 156 -1.97 -1.69 13.06
N LEU A 157 -0.71 -2.13 13.00
CA LEU A 157 0.20 -2.22 14.15
C LEU A 157 1.37 -1.27 13.97
N ALA A 158 1.75 -0.63 15.08
CA ALA A 158 2.95 0.18 15.14
C ALA A 158 4.21 -0.69 15.00
N GLU A 159 5.20 -0.20 14.24
CA GLU A 159 6.46 -0.91 14.00
C GLU A 159 7.32 -1.07 15.26
N ASP A 160 7.16 -0.20 16.26
CA ASP A 160 7.82 -0.35 17.57
C ASP A 160 7.21 -1.45 18.44
N ILE A 161 6.04 -1.99 18.06
CA ILE A 161 5.43 -3.20 18.64
C ILE A 161 5.85 -4.43 17.82
N TYR A 162 5.57 -4.44 16.52
CA TYR A 162 5.90 -5.57 15.63
C TYR A 162 6.08 -5.11 14.18
N CYS A 163 7.27 -5.36 13.61
CA CYS A 163 7.68 -4.82 12.31
C CYS A 163 7.98 -5.93 11.30
N ALA A 164 7.49 -5.79 10.06
CA ALA A 164 7.70 -6.77 8.99
C ALA A 164 9.07 -6.65 8.27
N LYS A 165 10.02 -5.83 8.74
CA LYS A 165 11.37 -5.74 8.13
C LYS A 165 12.05 -7.11 8.08
N ALA A 166 11.93 -7.89 9.15
CA ALA A 166 12.46 -9.26 9.20
C ALA A 166 11.77 -10.18 8.17
N ASN A 167 10.47 -9.99 7.91
CA ASN A 167 9.75 -10.76 6.90
C ASN A 167 10.24 -10.45 5.48
N PHE A 168 10.57 -9.20 5.15
CA PHE A 168 11.21 -8.88 3.87
C PHE A 168 12.60 -9.50 3.73
N GLN A 169 13.41 -9.49 4.80
CA GLN A 169 14.73 -10.14 4.78
C GLN A 169 14.59 -11.65 4.60
N MET A 170 13.64 -12.26 5.31
CA MET A 170 13.31 -13.68 5.18
C MET A 170 12.82 -14.02 3.77
N ALA A 171 11.95 -13.19 3.18
CA ALA A 171 11.52 -13.35 1.79
C ALA A 171 12.72 -13.38 0.84
N SER A 172 13.65 -12.42 0.91
CA SER A 172 14.85 -12.41 0.07
C SER A 172 15.73 -13.66 0.25
N LEU A 173 15.91 -14.14 1.49
CA LEU A 173 16.67 -15.37 1.75
C LEU A 173 15.98 -16.62 1.18
N LEU A 174 14.66 -16.70 1.30
CA LEU A 174 13.86 -17.80 0.77
C LEU A 174 13.83 -17.76 -0.76
N SER A 175 13.68 -16.59 -1.38
CA SER A 175 13.76 -16.42 -2.82
C SER A 175 15.12 -16.86 -3.38
N LYS A 176 16.22 -16.61 -2.66
CA LYS A 176 17.55 -17.15 -3.03
C LYS A 176 17.60 -18.68 -2.96
N ARG A 177 16.95 -19.30 -1.98
CA ARG A 177 16.82 -20.76 -1.91
C ARG A 177 15.98 -21.30 -3.07
N MET A 178 14.89 -20.62 -3.42
CA MET A 178 14.05 -20.97 -4.57
C MET A 178 14.86 -20.89 -5.87
N ALA A 179 15.64 -19.84 -6.06
CA ALA A 179 16.56 -19.70 -7.21
C ALA A 179 17.62 -20.81 -7.27
N ALA A 180 18.00 -21.37 -6.11
CA ALA A 180 18.89 -22.54 -6.01
C ALA A 180 18.17 -23.89 -6.18
N GLY A 181 16.86 -23.90 -6.49
CA GLY A 181 16.08 -25.09 -6.77
C GLY A 181 15.29 -25.68 -5.60
N VAL A 182 15.24 -25.01 -4.44
CA VAL A 182 14.41 -25.44 -3.31
C VAL A 182 12.94 -25.15 -3.62
N ALA A 183 12.06 -26.15 -3.47
CA ALA A 183 10.64 -25.98 -3.73
C ALA A 183 10.00 -25.08 -2.66
N VAL A 184 9.04 -24.24 -3.04
CA VAL A 184 8.34 -23.35 -2.10
C VAL A 184 7.54 -24.16 -1.07
N GLU A 185 7.08 -25.34 -1.45
CA GLU A 185 6.39 -26.31 -0.61
C GLU A 185 7.23 -26.74 0.61
N ASP A 186 8.55 -26.82 0.44
CA ASP A 186 9.48 -27.33 1.46
C ASP A 186 9.55 -26.44 2.71
N PHE A 187 9.23 -25.15 2.59
CA PHE A 187 9.25 -24.21 3.71
C PHE A 187 7.91 -23.52 3.97
N SER A 188 7.01 -23.46 2.97
CA SER A 188 5.75 -22.73 3.09
C SER A 188 4.85 -23.24 4.21
N ALA A 189 4.76 -24.57 4.40
CA ALA A 189 3.93 -25.16 5.46
C ALA A 189 4.37 -24.73 6.88
N HIS A 190 5.69 -24.66 7.11
CA HIS A 190 6.24 -24.24 8.40
C HIS A 190 5.92 -22.77 8.71
N LEU A 191 6.02 -21.90 7.70
CA LEU A 191 5.70 -20.49 7.86
C LEU A 191 4.20 -20.25 7.96
N ARG A 192 3.36 -20.97 7.19
CA ARG A 192 1.90 -20.85 7.29
C ARG A 192 1.38 -21.18 8.68
N ALA A 193 1.97 -22.15 9.37
CA ALA A 193 1.57 -22.46 10.75
C ALA A 193 1.70 -21.24 11.70
N VAL A 194 2.61 -20.31 11.39
CA VAL A 194 2.84 -19.07 12.14
C VAL A 194 1.95 -17.92 11.63
N PHE A 195 1.84 -17.75 10.30
CA PHE A 195 1.24 -16.56 9.68
C PHE A 195 -0.17 -16.75 9.12
N GLN A 196 -0.74 -17.97 9.15
CA GLN A 196 -2.11 -18.19 8.71
C GLN A 196 -3.09 -17.37 9.55
N THR A 197 -4.25 -17.07 8.98
CA THR A 197 -5.36 -16.45 9.70
C THR A 197 -6.49 -17.47 9.81
N PRO A 198 -6.99 -17.79 11.01
CA PRO A 198 -6.51 -17.33 12.32
C PRO A 198 -5.22 -18.06 12.79
N SER A 199 -4.43 -17.39 13.64
CA SER A 199 -3.26 -17.95 14.34
C SER A 199 -2.99 -17.19 15.64
N LEU A 200 -2.04 -17.67 16.45
CA LEU A 200 -1.53 -16.92 17.62
C LEU A 200 -1.09 -15.50 17.24
N LEU A 201 -0.48 -15.34 16.07
CA LEU A 201 -0.05 -14.02 15.61
C LEU A 201 -1.25 -13.14 15.25
N THR A 202 -2.30 -13.70 14.63
CA THR A 202 -3.57 -12.98 14.42
C THR A 202 -4.16 -12.50 15.74
N ASP A 203 -4.20 -13.34 16.78
CA ASP A 203 -4.77 -12.97 18.09
C ASP A 203 -3.97 -11.83 18.75
N LEU A 204 -2.64 -11.87 18.65
CA LEU A 204 -1.78 -10.79 19.11
C LEU A 204 -2.04 -9.51 18.32
N PHE A 205 -2.13 -9.61 16.99
CA PHE A 205 -2.39 -8.46 16.14
C PHE A 205 -3.75 -7.82 16.44
N GLU A 206 -4.80 -8.61 16.68
CA GLU A 206 -6.10 -8.09 17.12
C GLU A 206 -6.06 -7.42 18.50
N ALA A 207 -5.24 -7.92 19.42
CA ALA A 207 -5.13 -7.37 20.77
C ALA A 207 -4.39 -6.02 20.80
N TYR A 208 -3.45 -5.79 19.87
CA TYR A 208 -2.59 -4.60 19.85
C TYR A 208 -2.82 -3.67 18.66
N LYS A 209 -3.85 -3.92 17.83
CA LYS A 209 -4.15 -3.07 16.68
C LYS A 209 -4.55 -1.66 17.09
N THR A 210 -4.25 -0.72 16.21
CA THR A 210 -4.80 0.62 16.19
C THR A 210 -5.81 0.74 15.05
N GLN A 211 -6.85 1.54 15.26
CA GLN A 211 -7.83 1.93 14.26
C GLN A 211 -8.13 3.42 14.44
N ASP A 212 -8.16 4.16 13.34
CA ASP A 212 -8.54 5.58 13.33
C ASP A 212 -9.83 5.75 12.53
N ASP A 213 -10.68 6.67 12.97
CA ASP A 213 -11.74 7.23 12.12
C ASP A 213 -11.11 8.13 11.07
N PHE A 214 -11.75 8.33 9.92
CA PHE A 214 -11.24 9.19 8.84
C PHE A 214 -12.36 10.07 8.32
N GLU A 215 -12.13 11.38 8.36
CA GLU A 215 -12.95 12.34 7.63
C GLU A 215 -12.55 12.39 6.16
N VAL A 216 -13.45 12.88 5.31
CA VAL A 216 -13.14 13.10 3.90
C VAL A 216 -11.95 14.07 3.78
N GLY A 217 -10.89 13.62 3.11
CA GLY A 217 -9.65 14.39 2.96
C GLY A 217 -8.51 13.96 3.90
N ASP A 218 -8.81 13.18 4.93
CA ASP A 218 -7.78 12.53 5.75
C ASP A 218 -7.06 11.44 4.94
N VAL A 219 -5.77 11.24 5.21
CA VAL A 219 -4.98 10.15 4.61
C VAL A 219 -4.14 9.43 5.65
N LEU A 220 -3.79 8.18 5.39
CA LEU A 220 -2.80 7.43 6.17
C LEU A 220 -1.53 7.26 5.35
N LEU A 221 -0.40 7.78 5.84
CA LEU A 221 0.93 7.46 5.33
C LEU A 221 1.54 6.36 6.19
N PHE A 222 2.06 5.30 5.58
CA PHE A 222 2.73 4.21 6.31
C PHE A 222 3.88 3.57 5.53
N THR A 223 4.79 2.93 6.24
CA THR A 223 5.91 2.18 5.69
C THR A 223 5.47 0.84 5.09
N LYS A 224 6.25 0.30 4.14
CA LYS A 224 6.01 -1.03 3.57
C LYS A 224 5.97 -2.17 4.61
N SER A 225 6.55 -1.94 5.79
CA SER A 225 6.73 -2.93 6.84
C SER A 225 5.69 -2.85 7.96
N MET A 226 4.73 -1.93 7.87
CA MET A 226 3.57 -1.88 8.77
C MET A 226 2.62 -3.05 8.48
N TRP A 227 2.36 -3.85 9.51
CA TRP A 227 1.29 -4.85 9.44
C TRP A 227 -0.06 -4.17 9.47
N HIS A 228 -0.93 -4.54 8.53
CA HIS A 228 -2.26 -3.98 8.42
C HIS A 228 -3.25 -4.97 7.79
N ARG A 229 -4.53 -4.69 7.98
CA ARG A 229 -5.64 -5.41 7.34
C ARG A 229 -6.83 -4.50 7.11
N SER A 230 -7.75 -4.93 6.26
CA SER A 230 -9.04 -4.26 6.10
C SER A 230 -9.92 -4.53 7.33
N GLU A 231 -10.69 -3.52 7.74
CA GLU A 231 -11.86 -3.75 8.58
C GLU A 231 -13.08 -4.00 7.68
N PRO A 232 -13.96 -4.94 8.03
CA PRO A 232 -15.15 -5.23 7.25
C PRO A 232 -16.03 -3.98 7.18
N LEU A 233 -16.63 -3.73 6.01
CA LEU A 233 -17.71 -2.76 5.89
C LEU A 233 -18.99 -3.43 6.39
N LEU A 234 -19.58 -2.89 7.45
CA LEU A 234 -20.83 -3.40 8.01
C LEU A 234 -22.04 -2.86 7.21
N PRO A 235 -23.25 -3.38 7.41
CA PRO A 235 -24.46 -2.77 6.84
C PRO A 235 -24.66 -1.34 7.35
N GLY A 236 -25.05 -0.42 6.46
CA GLY A 236 -25.23 0.99 6.82
C GLY A 236 -25.42 1.89 5.59
N PRO A 237 -25.24 3.22 5.75
CA PRO A 237 -25.50 4.21 4.71
C PRO A 237 -24.65 4.07 3.44
N LEU A 238 -23.40 3.61 3.57
CA LEU A 238 -22.50 3.38 2.43
C LEU A 238 -22.82 2.04 1.78
N ALA A 239 -23.26 2.07 0.51
CA ALA A 239 -23.42 0.86 -0.29
C ALA A 239 -22.06 0.23 -0.67
N THR A 240 -21.05 1.07 -0.87
CA THR A 240 -19.64 0.68 -1.08
C THR A 240 -18.72 1.71 -0.45
N ARG A 241 -17.48 1.29 -0.14
CA ARG A 241 -16.38 2.15 0.31
C ARG A 241 -15.24 2.04 -0.69
N LEU A 242 -14.82 3.17 -1.27
CA LEU A 242 -13.65 3.25 -2.13
C LEU A 242 -12.43 3.78 -1.35
N ALA A 243 -11.27 3.24 -1.65
CA ALA A 243 -10.00 3.79 -1.19
C ALA A 243 -8.98 3.73 -2.30
N VAL A 244 -8.14 4.76 -2.41
CA VAL A 244 -6.99 4.81 -3.31
C VAL A 244 -5.72 4.62 -2.50
N THR A 245 -4.75 3.90 -3.04
CA THR A 245 -3.43 3.75 -2.44
C THR A 245 -2.38 4.14 -3.46
N MET A 246 -1.52 5.08 -3.09
CA MET A 246 -0.33 5.47 -3.86
C MET A 246 0.91 4.84 -3.22
N ARG A 247 1.84 4.36 -4.03
CA ARG A 247 3.07 3.68 -3.58
C ARG A 247 4.30 4.50 -3.95
N PHE A 248 5.22 4.62 -2.99
CA PHE A 248 6.42 5.43 -3.08
C PHE A 248 7.65 4.63 -2.65
N LEU A 249 8.76 4.81 -3.35
CA LEU A 249 10.06 4.23 -2.99
C LEU A 249 11.01 5.34 -2.55
N ASP A 250 11.99 5.03 -1.69
CA ASP A 250 13.19 5.86 -1.61
C ASP A 250 13.82 5.96 -3.01
N TRP A 251 14.22 7.17 -3.42
CA TRP A 251 14.85 7.40 -4.72
C TRP A 251 16.15 6.62 -4.96
N ARG A 252 16.80 6.13 -3.89
CA ARG A 252 17.97 5.25 -3.92
C ARG A 252 17.62 3.76 -3.87
N SER A 253 16.34 3.41 -3.87
CA SER A 253 15.92 2.00 -3.87
C SER A 253 16.50 1.27 -5.07
N ARG A 254 16.94 0.04 -4.84
CA ARG A 254 17.60 -0.82 -5.80
C ARG A 254 16.75 -2.02 -6.12
N LEU A 255 16.76 -2.41 -7.39
CA LEU A 255 16.08 -3.60 -7.87
C LEU A 255 16.64 -4.84 -7.16
N ASP A 256 15.76 -5.73 -6.70
CA ASP A 256 16.08 -7.07 -6.21
C ASP A 256 15.31 -8.08 -7.08
N LYS A 257 15.93 -8.52 -8.17
CA LYS A 257 15.33 -9.45 -9.15
C LYS A 257 15.07 -10.81 -8.51
N THR A 258 15.97 -11.28 -7.65
CA THR A 258 15.81 -12.58 -6.98
C THR A 258 14.60 -12.58 -6.06
N MET A 259 14.44 -11.56 -5.22
CA MET A 259 13.26 -11.44 -4.37
C MET A 259 12.00 -11.25 -5.21
N PHE A 260 12.05 -10.42 -6.28
CA PHE A 260 10.93 -10.23 -7.19
C PHE A 260 10.45 -11.56 -7.79
N GLU A 261 11.37 -12.39 -8.30
CA GLU A 261 11.06 -13.68 -8.90
C GLU A 261 10.46 -14.64 -7.86
N GLY A 262 11.10 -14.81 -6.70
CA GLY A 262 10.57 -15.72 -5.67
C GLY A 262 9.19 -15.30 -5.15
N GLU A 263 8.98 -14.00 -4.89
CA GLU A 263 7.68 -13.45 -4.50
C GLU A 263 6.65 -13.49 -5.64
N SER A 264 7.08 -13.52 -6.90
CA SER A 264 6.18 -13.70 -8.04
C SER A 264 5.74 -15.14 -8.18
N GLU A 265 6.63 -16.11 -7.98
CA GLU A 265 6.30 -17.54 -8.07
C GLU A 265 5.35 -17.99 -6.95
N SER A 266 5.46 -17.41 -5.76
CA SER A 266 4.60 -17.80 -4.63
C SER A 266 3.23 -17.11 -4.60
N GLY A 267 3.02 -16.09 -5.44
CA GLY A 267 1.82 -15.25 -5.39
C GLY A 267 1.89 -14.04 -4.45
N GLY A 268 3.04 -13.80 -3.84
CA GLY A 268 3.30 -12.72 -2.87
C GLY A 268 3.08 -13.18 -1.43
N GLY A 269 4.03 -12.86 -0.55
CA GLY A 269 4.07 -13.34 0.83
C GLY A 269 4.94 -14.57 1.04
N VAL A 270 6.04 -14.74 0.28
CA VAL A 270 7.04 -15.80 0.55
C VAL A 270 7.48 -15.78 2.02
N GLY A 271 7.73 -14.58 2.56
CA GLY A 271 8.07 -14.36 3.97
C GLY A 271 6.94 -14.68 4.98
N MET A 272 5.78 -15.12 4.52
CA MET A 272 4.66 -15.62 5.33
C MET A 272 4.29 -17.08 4.97
N GLY A 273 5.05 -17.71 4.08
CA GLY A 273 4.72 -19.06 3.58
C GLY A 273 3.56 -19.09 2.60
N VAL A 274 3.16 -17.97 2.02
CA VAL A 274 2.15 -17.96 0.96
C VAL A 274 2.69 -18.71 -0.25
N ASN A 275 1.86 -19.60 -0.81
CA ASN A 275 2.13 -20.27 -2.08
C ASN A 275 0.78 -20.47 -2.78
N TRP A 276 0.35 -19.43 -3.49
CA TRP A 276 -0.84 -19.41 -4.34
C TRP A 276 -0.50 -19.66 -5.82
N GLY A 277 0.78 -19.95 -6.09
CA GLY A 277 1.34 -20.00 -7.43
C GLY A 277 1.47 -18.62 -8.08
N ARG A 278 2.06 -18.61 -9.27
CA ARG A 278 2.32 -17.39 -10.01
C ARG A 278 1.02 -16.71 -10.43
N PRO A 279 0.71 -15.48 -9.97
CA PRO A 279 -0.53 -14.82 -10.33
C PRO A 279 -0.51 -14.41 -11.80
N THR A 280 -1.67 -14.51 -12.46
CA THR A 280 -1.85 -14.01 -13.83
C THR A 280 -1.68 -12.50 -13.95
N GLN A 281 -1.84 -11.75 -12.86
CA GLN A 281 -1.65 -10.31 -12.81
C GLN A 281 -0.54 -9.94 -11.82
N THR A 282 0.67 -9.70 -12.34
CA THR A 282 1.80 -9.19 -11.55
C THR A 282 2.48 -8.04 -12.29
N ALA A 283 1.96 -6.82 -12.11
CA ALA A 283 2.54 -5.61 -12.72
C ALA A 283 3.64 -4.97 -11.86
N TYR A 284 3.60 -5.17 -10.53
CA TYR A 284 4.52 -4.50 -9.61
C TYR A 284 5.98 -4.91 -9.84
N GLY A 285 6.78 -3.96 -10.33
CA GLY A 285 8.22 -4.15 -10.56
C GLY A 285 8.55 -4.80 -11.90
N SER A 286 7.57 -5.38 -12.60
CA SER A 286 7.81 -6.06 -13.88
C SER A 286 8.19 -5.10 -15.00
N GLN A 287 7.95 -3.80 -14.83
CA GLN A 287 8.33 -2.77 -15.81
C GLN A 287 9.84 -2.51 -15.87
N PHE A 288 10.60 -2.84 -14.82
CA PHE A 288 12.03 -2.55 -14.74
C PHE A 288 12.87 -3.59 -15.49
N ILE A 289 12.74 -3.58 -16.82
CA ILE A 289 13.40 -4.54 -17.73
C ILE A 289 14.76 -4.07 -18.25
N ASP A 290 15.06 -2.78 -18.11
CA ASP A 290 16.24 -2.10 -18.69
C ASP A 290 17.39 -1.88 -17.69
N ILE A 291 17.21 -2.29 -16.44
CA ILE A 291 18.23 -2.24 -15.38
C ILE A 291 18.51 -3.64 -14.81
N ASN A 292 19.72 -3.81 -14.28
CA ASN A 292 20.21 -5.06 -13.70
C ASN A 292 19.85 -5.17 -12.22
N ASP A 293 19.99 -6.39 -11.70
CA ASP A 293 19.85 -6.64 -10.27
C ASP A 293 20.82 -5.75 -9.46
N GLY A 294 20.32 -5.14 -8.40
CA GLY A 294 21.08 -4.23 -7.55
C GLY A 294 21.29 -2.82 -8.09
N GLU A 295 20.87 -2.49 -9.31
CA GLU A 295 20.91 -1.12 -9.82
C GLU A 295 19.78 -0.27 -9.21
N GLU A 296 20.00 1.05 -9.13
CA GLU A 296 19.02 1.97 -8.55
C GLU A 296 17.85 2.18 -9.51
N ILE A 297 16.62 2.08 -9.02
CA ILE A 297 15.41 2.15 -9.86
C ILE A 297 15.32 3.47 -10.63
N ARG A 298 15.81 4.57 -10.06
CA ARG A 298 15.84 5.87 -10.72
C ARG A 298 16.64 5.93 -12.02
N THR A 299 17.49 4.95 -12.31
CA THR A 299 18.25 4.89 -13.57
C THR A 299 17.50 4.20 -14.70
N SER A 300 16.36 3.56 -14.40
CA SER A 300 15.50 2.95 -15.43
C SER A 300 14.69 4.01 -16.17
N THR A 301 14.50 3.82 -17.47
CA THR A 301 13.61 4.62 -18.33
C THR A 301 12.13 4.48 -17.96
N TYR A 302 11.76 3.41 -17.24
CA TYR A 302 10.43 3.16 -16.67
C TYR A 302 10.28 3.69 -15.24
N CYS A 303 11.24 4.47 -14.73
CA CYS A 303 11.12 5.10 -13.43
C CYS A 303 9.94 6.08 -13.41
N GLY A 304 9.15 6.05 -12.34
CA GLY A 304 8.10 7.03 -12.13
C GLY A 304 8.66 8.39 -11.70
N ALA A 305 7.75 9.33 -11.43
CA ALA A 305 8.13 10.69 -11.06
C ALA A 305 8.87 10.71 -9.72
N VAL A 306 10.00 11.43 -9.67
CA VAL A 306 10.70 11.75 -8.42
C VAL A 306 10.05 12.98 -7.80
N ILE A 307 9.70 12.89 -6.53
CA ILE A 307 9.04 13.93 -5.74
C ILE A 307 9.83 14.33 -4.49
#